data_AF-A0A176FDI6-F1
#
_entry.id   AF-A0A176FDI6-F1
#
_cell.length_a   1.000
_cell.length_b   1.000
_cell.length_c   1.000
_cell.angle_alpha   90.00
_cell.angle_beta   90.00
_cell.angle_gamma   90.00
#
_symmetry.space_group_name_H-M   'P 1'
#
loop_
_entity.id
_entity.type
_entity.pdbx_description
1 polymer ?
#
loop_
_entity_poly.entity_id
_entity_poly.type
_entity_poly.pdbx_seq_one_letter_code
_entity_poly.pdbx_strand_id
1 'polypeptide(L)'
;MAIVRAASFAALLLCMLAGIALAQDVTLTSRDGDVEISGNLVGFDGEFYRVDTVYGELTVDGSGVLCEGPGCPDLEAFVARVTFSGAPTVGRVLMPALLEAFAIRHSYEAVREIVSDRVAIYRITDPEQENRVLGEFTFRLNNTDEGFADLLADEADIVMALREVRREEVERAKETGIGDLSSRNGSRVIALDALVPVVAPSNPVQSVSVSELVRVLTGEIDNWQALGGPDAPIAVHVHGPRSGLGQATEDRLLKPAFKPLLESVTFHPAGPGLAETVAADPFAIGVTSRSETEAAWELAIRGECGFVLRAGRQAVKTEDYPLTSPMFLYLPARRFPKLVREFLGYLRDPSAQLVMRRAGFVDQAPEEIPIHQQGDRFANAIARAGEETPLEELQRMVAFLTPLDRLTTTFRFETGSVRLDAQSRSNVQQLARAMEVGLYDARRLVFVGFSDSAGSAVANLKIAQRRADAVRDAVVEAAETANLSRIGLETEAFGEAMPMACDDSAWGRQVNRRVEVWVR
;
A
#
# COMPACT_ATOMS: atom_id res chain seq x y z
N MET A 1 -51.34 -3.30 -39.03
CA MET A 1 -50.15 -2.82 -39.77
C MET A 1 -49.98 -1.30 -39.66
N ALA A 2 -49.81 -0.76 -38.45
CA ALA A 2 -49.54 0.69 -38.27
C ALA A 2 -48.56 1.02 -37.14
N ILE A 3 -48.27 0.08 -36.22
CA ILE A 3 -47.47 0.35 -35.01
C ILE A 3 -45.96 0.11 -35.22
N VAL A 4 -45.56 -0.63 -36.26
CA VAL A 4 -44.14 -0.95 -36.53
C VAL A 4 -43.37 0.20 -37.20
N ARG A 5 -44.08 1.23 -37.72
CA ARG A 5 -43.45 2.36 -38.42
C ARG A 5 -43.04 3.54 -37.51
N ALA A 6 -43.53 3.59 -36.27
CA ALA A 6 -43.20 4.68 -35.33
C ALA A 6 -41.86 4.44 -34.60
N ALA A 7 -41.55 3.18 -34.27
CA ALA A 7 -40.30 2.83 -33.58
C ALA A 7 -39.05 3.03 -34.47
N SER A 8 -39.20 2.94 -35.80
CA SER A 8 -38.11 3.14 -36.75
C SER A 8 -37.70 4.61 -36.88
N PHE A 9 -38.63 5.55 -36.72
CA PHE A 9 -38.34 6.99 -36.80
C PHE A 9 -37.71 7.55 -35.52
N ALA A 10 -38.06 7.01 -34.34
CA ALA A 10 -37.43 7.41 -33.08
C ALA A 10 -35.96 6.94 -32.97
N ALA A 11 -35.66 5.74 -33.47
CA ALA A 11 -34.28 5.23 -33.51
C ALA A 11 -33.38 5.99 -34.51
N LEU A 12 -33.95 6.48 -35.62
CA LEU A 12 -33.21 7.28 -36.61
C LEU A 12 -32.96 8.72 -36.18
N LEU A 13 -33.79 9.30 -35.30
CA LEU A 13 -33.54 10.64 -34.73
C LEU A 13 -32.52 10.61 -33.59
N LEU A 14 -32.46 9.54 -32.79
CA LEU A 14 -31.50 9.39 -31.69
C LEU A 14 -30.07 9.06 -32.16
N CYS A 15 -29.89 8.45 -33.33
CA CYS A 15 -28.57 8.28 -33.94
C CYS A 15 -28.00 9.55 -34.62
N MET A 16 -28.82 10.59 -34.82
CA MET A 16 -28.38 11.87 -35.42
C MET A 16 -27.90 12.89 -34.37
N LEU A 17 -28.00 12.57 -33.08
CA LEU A 17 -27.53 13.40 -31.96
C LEU A 17 -26.33 12.79 -31.22
N ALA A 18 -25.75 11.70 -31.75
CA ALA A 18 -24.40 11.30 -31.38
C ALA A 18 -23.46 12.39 -31.90
N GLY A 19 -23.10 13.33 -31.02
CA GLY A 19 -22.02 14.26 -31.27
C GLY A 19 -20.81 13.46 -31.71
N ILE A 20 -20.39 13.64 -32.95
CA ILE A 20 -19.10 13.17 -33.43
C ILE A 20 -18.10 13.81 -32.46
N ALA A 21 -17.42 13.00 -31.66
CA ALA A 21 -16.20 13.44 -31.00
C ALA A 21 -15.21 13.78 -32.12
N LEU A 22 -15.24 15.03 -32.56
CA LEU A 22 -14.33 15.53 -33.57
C LEU A 22 -12.95 15.47 -32.93
N ALA A 23 -12.04 14.72 -33.53
CA ALA A 23 -10.62 14.92 -33.30
C ALA A 23 -10.34 16.40 -33.60
N GLN A 24 -9.88 17.13 -32.59
CA GLN A 24 -9.74 18.58 -32.68
C GLN A 24 -8.33 18.88 -33.14
N ASP A 25 -8.21 19.36 -34.38
CA ASP A 25 -6.95 19.78 -34.98
C ASP A 25 -6.28 20.86 -34.12
N VAL A 26 -4.96 20.72 -33.92
CA VAL A 26 -4.09 21.69 -33.26
C VAL A 26 -2.84 21.91 -34.08
N THR A 27 -2.36 23.15 -34.07
CA THR A 27 -1.08 23.57 -34.63
C THR A 27 -0.24 24.13 -33.50
N LEU A 28 0.92 23.49 -33.26
CA LEU A 28 1.91 23.93 -32.29
C LEU A 28 3.04 24.64 -33.04
N THR A 29 3.19 25.94 -32.79
CA THR A 29 4.22 26.77 -33.42
C THR A 29 5.26 27.15 -32.37
N SER A 30 6.54 26.94 -32.65
CA SER A 30 7.63 27.41 -31.78
C SER A 30 7.57 28.93 -31.59
N ARG A 31 8.01 29.44 -30.44
CA ARG A 31 7.96 30.89 -30.14
C ARG A 31 8.79 31.76 -31.09
N ASP A 32 9.82 31.19 -31.71
CA ASP A 32 10.61 31.83 -32.77
C ASP A 32 9.95 31.75 -34.15
N GLY A 33 8.89 30.96 -34.30
CA GLY A 33 8.15 30.76 -35.56
C GLY A 33 8.82 29.78 -36.52
N ASP A 34 9.95 29.18 -36.15
CA ASP A 34 10.78 28.38 -37.07
C ASP A 34 10.28 26.94 -37.25
N VAL A 35 9.43 26.45 -36.33
CA VAL A 35 8.93 25.08 -36.30
C VAL A 35 7.42 25.08 -36.10
N GLU A 36 6.71 24.36 -36.97
CA GLU A 36 5.26 24.16 -36.91
C GLU A 36 4.94 22.67 -36.93
N ILE A 37 4.10 22.23 -35.99
CA ILE A 37 3.67 20.84 -35.85
C ILE A 37 2.14 20.83 -35.84
N SER A 38 1.54 20.23 -36.85
CA SER A 38 0.08 20.14 -36.99
C SER A 38 -0.40 18.69 -36.89
N GLY A 39 -1.49 18.48 -36.16
CA GLY A 39 -2.09 17.16 -35.96
C GLY A 39 -3.28 17.18 -35.00
N ASN A 40 -3.72 16.00 -34.56
CA ASN A 40 -4.83 15.88 -33.62
C ASN A 40 -4.33 15.89 -32.18
N LEU A 41 -4.91 16.72 -31.31
CA LEU A 41 -4.53 16.69 -29.90
C LEU A 41 -5.01 15.38 -29.24
N VAL A 42 -4.06 14.58 -28.78
CA VAL A 42 -4.29 13.35 -28.01
C VAL A 42 -4.42 13.66 -26.52
N GLY A 43 -3.72 14.69 -26.03
CA GLY A 43 -3.87 15.18 -24.66
C GLY A 43 -2.87 16.26 -24.26
N PHE A 44 -3.13 16.87 -23.11
CA PHE A 44 -2.26 17.87 -22.48
C PHE A 44 -2.22 17.65 -20.97
N ASP A 45 -1.03 17.62 -20.36
CA ASP A 45 -0.83 17.31 -18.93
C ASP A 45 -0.54 18.55 -18.06
N GLY A 46 -0.74 19.75 -18.60
CA GLY A 46 -0.37 21.01 -17.96
C GLY A 46 1.06 21.47 -18.28
N GLU A 47 1.87 20.64 -18.95
CA GLU A 47 3.26 20.96 -19.29
C GLU A 47 3.59 20.54 -20.74
N PHE A 48 3.16 19.36 -21.19
CA PHE A 48 3.45 18.81 -22.51
C PHE A 48 2.16 18.54 -23.29
N TYR A 49 2.21 18.89 -24.58
CA TYR A 49 1.24 18.50 -25.59
C TYR A 49 1.57 17.14 -26.16
N ARG A 50 0.56 16.33 -26.42
CA ARG A 50 0.67 15.06 -27.12
C ARG A 50 -0.21 15.12 -28.34
N VAL A 51 0.40 15.15 -29.51
CA VAL A 51 -0.28 15.38 -30.79
C VAL A 51 -0.02 14.21 -31.71
N ASP A 52 -1.09 13.63 -32.25
CA ASP A 52 -1.01 12.61 -33.28
C ASP A 52 -0.82 13.29 -34.64
N THR A 53 0.38 13.15 -35.19
CA THR A 53 0.79 13.81 -36.44
C THR A 53 0.89 12.80 -37.57
N VAL A 54 1.09 13.28 -38.80
CA VAL A 54 1.38 12.42 -39.96
C VAL A 54 2.67 11.60 -39.81
N TYR A 55 3.54 11.95 -38.87
CA TYR A 55 4.78 11.24 -38.54
C TYR A 55 4.64 10.34 -37.31
N GLY A 56 3.44 10.24 -36.73
CA GLY A 56 3.13 9.55 -35.48
C GLY A 56 2.94 10.50 -34.30
N GLU A 57 2.77 9.93 -33.11
CA GLU A 57 2.54 10.67 -31.87
C GLU A 57 3.80 11.43 -31.42
N LEU A 58 3.69 12.76 -31.33
CA LEU A 58 4.76 13.64 -30.84
C LEU A 58 4.39 14.23 -29.49
N THR A 59 5.37 14.28 -28.58
CA THR A 59 5.26 14.97 -27.29
C THR A 59 6.08 16.25 -27.30
N VAL A 60 5.45 17.40 -27.09
CA VAL A 60 6.05 18.73 -27.25
C VAL A 60 5.88 19.53 -25.95
N ASP A 61 6.94 20.21 -25.50
CA ASP A 61 6.90 21.07 -24.31
C ASP A 61 6.06 22.33 -24.59
N GLY A 62 5.00 22.53 -23.83
CA GLY A 62 4.06 23.63 -23.99
C GLY A 62 4.63 25.01 -23.62
N SER A 63 5.74 25.07 -22.87
CA SER A 63 6.43 26.35 -22.62
C SER A 63 7.09 26.92 -23.88
N GLY A 64 7.50 26.04 -24.80
CA GLY A 64 8.23 26.39 -26.02
C GLY A 64 7.35 26.66 -27.24
N VAL A 65 6.04 26.38 -27.17
CA VAL A 65 5.13 26.47 -28.32
C VAL A 65 3.86 27.25 -28.02
N LEU A 66 3.34 27.92 -29.04
CA LEU A 66 1.99 28.50 -29.08
C LEU A 66 1.06 27.47 -29.71
N CYS A 67 -0.06 27.17 -29.06
CA CYS A 67 -1.08 26.28 -29.59
C CYS A 67 -2.19 27.11 -30.23
N GLU A 68 -2.44 26.87 -31.52
CA GLU A 68 -3.56 27.43 -32.26
C GLU A 68 -4.49 26.31 -32.74
N GLY A 69 -5.80 26.53 -32.65
CA GLY A 69 -6.82 25.59 -33.12
C GLY A 69 -7.91 25.29 -32.08
N PRO A 70 -9.03 24.68 -32.51
CA PRO A 70 -10.16 24.37 -31.64
C PRO A 70 -9.84 23.34 -30.57
N GLY A 71 -8.78 22.54 -30.75
CA GLY A 71 -8.33 21.55 -29.77
C GLY A 71 -7.40 22.10 -28.70
N CYS A 72 -6.95 23.34 -28.81
CA CYS A 72 -5.98 23.89 -27.87
C CYS A 72 -6.60 24.07 -26.48
N PRO A 73 -6.03 23.45 -25.44
CA PRO A 73 -6.45 23.67 -24.07
C PRO A 73 -6.11 25.10 -23.66
N ASP A 74 -6.97 25.67 -22.83
CA ASP A 74 -6.65 26.94 -22.18
C ASP A 74 -5.47 26.73 -21.21
N LEU A 75 -4.29 27.18 -21.64
CA LEU A 75 -3.05 27.10 -20.87
C LEU A 75 -3.14 27.92 -19.56
N GLU A 76 -3.94 29.00 -19.55
CA GLU A 76 -4.14 29.86 -18.40
C GLU A 76 -5.26 29.37 -17.47
N ALA A 77 -6.09 28.42 -17.91
CA ALA A 77 -7.19 27.87 -17.11
C ALA A 77 -7.19 26.33 -16.96
N PHE A 78 -6.08 25.65 -17.28
CA PHE A 78 -6.01 24.19 -17.14
C PHE A 78 -6.26 23.74 -15.68
N VAL A 79 -7.24 22.84 -15.50
CA VAL A 79 -7.59 22.22 -14.23
C VAL A 79 -7.19 20.75 -14.27
N ALA A 80 -6.24 20.35 -13.41
CA ALA A 80 -5.82 18.96 -13.27
C ALA A 80 -6.94 18.12 -12.65
N ARG A 81 -7.51 17.18 -13.41
CA ARG A 81 -8.54 16.26 -12.88
C ARG A 81 -7.95 14.87 -12.66
N VAL A 82 -8.30 14.26 -11.53
CA VAL A 82 -7.92 12.89 -11.21
C VAL A 82 -8.97 12.24 -10.31
N THR A 83 -9.29 10.98 -10.62
CA THR A 83 -10.25 10.15 -9.90
C THR A 83 -9.53 8.97 -9.26
N PHE A 84 -9.65 8.88 -7.94
CA PHE A 84 -9.23 7.75 -7.14
C PHE A 84 -10.43 6.86 -6.87
N SER A 85 -10.29 5.55 -7.05
CA SER A 85 -11.33 4.59 -6.65
C SER A 85 -10.75 3.44 -5.83
N GLY A 86 -11.48 3.01 -4.81
CA GLY A 86 -11.20 1.76 -4.11
C GLY A 86 -11.44 1.82 -2.61
N ALA A 87 -10.48 1.33 -1.83
CA ALA A 87 -10.64 1.05 -0.41
C ALA A 87 -11.02 2.31 0.42
N PRO A 88 -12.11 2.28 1.22
CA PRO A 88 -12.58 3.43 1.98
C PRO A 88 -11.60 3.87 3.07
N THR A 89 -10.91 2.93 3.73
CA THR A 89 -9.88 3.24 4.73
C THR A 89 -8.79 4.16 4.17
N VAL A 90 -8.44 3.99 2.89
CA VAL A 90 -7.48 4.86 2.18
C VAL A 90 -8.14 6.19 1.79
N GLY A 91 -9.29 6.13 1.11
CA GLY A 91 -9.91 7.31 0.47
C GLY A 91 -10.71 8.22 1.38
N ARG A 92 -11.13 7.76 2.56
CA ARG A 92 -11.95 8.55 3.50
C ARG A 92 -11.10 9.39 4.45
N VAL A 93 -9.96 8.86 4.89
CA VAL A 93 -9.12 9.47 5.93
C VAL A 93 -7.75 9.81 5.39
N LEU A 94 -7.00 8.81 4.91
CA LEU A 94 -5.58 8.97 4.58
C LEU A 94 -5.35 9.94 3.41
N MET A 95 -5.98 9.70 2.26
CA MET A 95 -5.74 10.49 1.06
C MET A 95 -6.22 11.94 1.19
N PRO A 96 -7.41 12.22 1.75
CA PRO A 96 -7.81 13.57 2.12
C PRO A 96 -6.81 14.31 3.00
N ALA A 97 -6.37 13.70 4.10
CA ALA A 97 -5.43 14.34 5.01
C ALA A 97 -4.10 14.67 4.32
N LEU A 98 -3.63 13.80 3.43
CA LEU A 98 -2.43 14.02 2.63
C LEU A 98 -2.63 15.14 1.59
N LEU A 99 -3.80 15.20 0.96
CA LEU A 99 -4.11 16.23 -0.04
C LEU A 99 -4.23 17.62 0.61
N GLU A 100 -4.89 17.72 1.76
CA GLU A 100 -4.98 18.96 2.54
C GLU A 100 -3.59 19.43 3.00
N ALA A 101 -2.76 18.51 3.51
CA ALA A 101 -1.39 18.84 3.91
C ALA A 101 -0.49 19.25 2.73
N PHE A 102 -0.69 18.62 1.56
CA PHE A 102 -0.05 19.03 0.31
C PHE A 102 -0.46 20.45 -0.09
N ALA A 103 -1.76 20.77 -0.05
CA ALA A 103 -2.25 22.10 -0.36
C ALA A 103 -1.65 23.16 0.57
N ILE A 104 -1.69 22.92 1.88
CA ILE A 104 -1.10 23.83 2.88
C ILE A 104 0.39 24.07 2.62
N ARG A 105 1.15 23.03 2.27
CA ARG A 105 2.59 23.15 2.00
C ARG A 105 2.89 24.06 0.81
N HIS A 106 2.02 24.05 -0.20
CA HIS A 106 2.16 24.84 -1.41
C HIS A 106 1.40 26.18 -1.34
N SER A 107 0.89 26.57 -0.16
CA SER A 107 0.03 27.75 0.03
C SER A 107 -1.26 27.72 -0.81
N TYR A 108 -1.71 26.53 -1.21
CA TYR A 108 -2.99 26.33 -1.86
C TYR A 108 -4.10 26.10 -0.81
N GLU A 109 -5.34 26.28 -1.23
CA GLU A 109 -6.52 25.92 -0.46
C GLU A 109 -7.15 24.64 -1.02
N ALA A 110 -7.58 23.74 -0.13
CA ALA A 110 -8.28 22.52 -0.49
C ALA A 110 -9.70 22.58 0.07
N VAL A 111 -10.70 22.67 -0.82
CA VAL A 111 -12.12 22.72 -0.44
C VAL A 111 -12.76 21.38 -0.74
N ARG A 112 -13.32 20.75 0.29
CA ARG A 112 -14.07 19.49 0.16
C ARG A 112 -15.54 19.75 -0.17
N GLU A 113 -16.02 19.09 -1.20
CA GLU A 113 -17.43 18.95 -1.55
C GLU A 113 -17.87 17.49 -1.36
N ILE A 114 -18.88 17.26 -0.53
CA ILE A 114 -19.46 15.93 -0.32
C ILE A 114 -20.60 15.74 -1.31
N VAL A 115 -20.41 14.87 -2.30
CA VAL A 115 -21.44 14.54 -3.29
C VAL A 115 -22.35 13.41 -2.75
N SER A 116 -21.76 12.43 -2.10
CA SER A 116 -22.46 11.34 -1.39
C SER A 116 -21.55 10.70 -0.34
N ASP A 117 -22.07 9.75 0.43
CA ASP A 117 -21.28 8.94 1.38
C ASP A 117 -20.12 8.16 0.73
N ARG A 118 -20.15 8.00 -0.60
CA ARG A 118 -19.15 7.27 -1.38
C ARG A 118 -18.34 8.14 -2.33
N VAL A 119 -18.71 9.41 -2.52
CA VAL A 119 -18.03 10.29 -3.47
C VAL A 119 -17.75 11.63 -2.80
N ALA A 120 -16.47 11.95 -2.68
CA ALA A 120 -15.99 13.25 -2.23
C ALA A 120 -15.12 13.88 -3.31
N ILE A 121 -15.30 15.18 -3.54
CA ILE A 121 -14.51 15.96 -4.49
C ILE A 121 -13.72 17.00 -3.70
N TYR A 122 -12.42 17.10 -3.95
CA TYR A 122 -11.56 18.15 -3.40
C TYR A 122 -11.12 19.07 -4.53
N ARG A 123 -11.46 20.34 -4.42
CA ARG A 123 -10.97 21.38 -5.33
C ARG A 123 -9.77 22.07 -4.71
N ILE A 124 -8.67 22.09 -5.45
CA ILE A 124 -7.45 22.79 -5.07
C ILE A 124 -7.44 24.15 -5.77
N THR A 125 -7.37 25.23 -5.01
CA THR A 125 -7.32 26.60 -5.52
C THR A 125 -6.04 27.31 -5.09
N ASP A 126 -5.58 28.23 -5.92
CA ASP A 126 -4.47 29.13 -5.61
C ASP A 126 -5.01 30.50 -5.16
N PRO A 127 -4.95 30.83 -3.85
CA PRO A 127 -5.43 32.10 -3.34
C PRO A 127 -4.63 33.31 -3.86
N GLU A 128 -3.38 33.11 -4.28
CA GLU A 128 -2.53 34.18 -4.82
C GLU A 128 -2.91 34.54 -6.27
N GLN A 129 -3.57 33.61 -6.99
CA GLN A 129 -4.03 33.79 -8.37
C GLN A 129 -5.57 33.90 -8.44
N GLU A 130 -6.16 34.84 -7.70
CA GLU A 130 -7.60 35.11 -7.70
C GLU A 130 -8.48 33.85 -7.44
N ASN A 131 -8.01 32.93 -6.58
CA ASN A 131 -8.64 31.63 -6.32
C ASN A 131 -8.78 30.75 -7.59
N ARG A 132 -7.84 30.85 -8.53
CA ARG A 132 -7.78 29.97 -9.70
C ARG A 132 -7.82 28.50 -9.27
N VAL A 133 -8.69 27.74 -9.91
CA VAL A 133 -8.78 26.29 -9.70
C VAL A 133 -7.58 25.62 -10.38
N LEU A 134 -6.74 24.95 -9.60
CA LEU A 134 -5.57 24.21 -10.07
C LEU A 134 -5.91 22.76 -10.38
N GLY A 135 -6.82 22.15 -9.60
CA GLY A 135 -7.18 20.76 -9.79
C GLY A 135 -8.41 20.30 -9.02
N GLU A 136 -8.95 19.17 -9.47
CA GLU A 136 -10.09 18.49 -8.88
C GLU A 136 -9.72 17.01 -8.64
N PHE A 137 -9.76 16.61 -7.37
CA PHE A 137 -9.45 15.27 -6.90
C PHE A 137 -10.73 14.59 -6.45
N THR A 138 -11.18 13.60 -7.19
CA THR A 138 -12.39 12.83 -6.89
C THR A 138 -12.02 11.54 -6.18
N PHE A 139 -12.64 11.24 -5.04
CA PHE A 139 -12.47 9.99 -4.31
C PHE A 139 -13.77 9.18 -4.33
N ARG A 140 -13.76 8.03 -5.01
CA ARG A 140 -14.83 7.03 -5.04
C ARG A 140 -14.51 5.91 -4.03
N LEU A 141 -15.34 5.80 -2.99
CA LEU A 141 -15.15 4.85 -1.88
C LEU A 141 -15.95 3.57 -2.17
N ASN A 142 -15.24 2.53 -2.60
CA ASN A 142 -15.78 1.20 -2.93
C ASN A 142 -14.99 0.10 -2.18
N ASN A 143 -14.48 -0.91 -2.88
CA ASN A 143 -13.52 -1.89 -2.36
C ASN A 143 -12.38 -2.06 -3.38
N THR A 144 -11.42 -2.94 -3.11
CA THR A 144 -10.28 -3.09 -4.02
C THR A 144 -10.67 -3.71 -5.37
N ASP A 145 -11.59 -4.69 -5.39
CA ASP A 145 -12.05 -5.32 -6.64
C ASP A 145 -12.74 -4.29 -7.56
N GLU A 146 -13.61 -3.46 -6.99
CA GLU A 146 -14.30 -2.40 -7.73
C GLU A 146 -13.34 -1.30 -8.19
N GLY A 147 -12.33 -0.94 -7.37
CA GLY A 147 -11.33 0.03 -7.79
C GLY A 147 -10.57 -0.41 -9.04
N PHE A 148 -10.20 -1.70 -9.15
CA PHE A 148 -9.63 -2.24 -10.39
C PHE A 148 -10.64 -2.30 -11.53
N ALA A 149 -11.91 -2.61 -11.26
CA ALA A 149 -12.95 -2.58 -12.27
C ALA A 149 -13.15 -1.17 -12.84
N ASP A 150 -13.21 -0.15 -11.98
CA ASP A 150 -13.31 1.27 -12.35
C ASP A 150 -12.11 1.72 -13.19
N LEU A 151 -10.89 1.30 -12.83
CA LEU A 151 -9.69 1.58 -13.63
C LEU A 151 -9.77 0.94 -15.02
N LEU A 152 -10.21 -0.32 -15.11
CA LEU A 152 -10.37 -1.04 -16.38
C LEU A 152 -11.50 -0.45 -17.26
N ALA A 153 -12.47 0.21 -16.65
CA ALA A 153 -13.59 0.88 -17.31
C ALA A 153 -13.33 2.36 -17.63
N ASP A 154 -12.12 2.88 -17.35
CA ASP A 154 -11.75 4.30 -17.48
C ASP A 154 -12.62 5.24 -16.62
N GLU A 155 -13.21 4.73 -15.53
CA GLU A 155 -13.97 5.52 -14.55
C GLU A 155 -13.13 5.94 -13.34
N ALA A 156 -11.88 5.49 -13.26
CA ALA A 156 -10.90 5.91 -12.26
C ALA A 156 -9.50 5.96 -12.88
N ASP A 157 -8.69 6.91 -12.42
CA ASP A 157 -7.33 7.09 -12.89
C ASP A 157 -6.31 6.39 -11.99
N ILE A 158 -6.62 6.25 -10.69
CA ILE A 158 -5.73 5.63 -9.68
C ILE A 158 -6.56 4.72 -8.77
N VAL A 159 -6.07 3.51 -8.51
CA VAL A 159 -6.73 2.57 -7.60
C VAL A 159 -6.14 2.66 -6.19
N MET A 160 -7.01 2.74 -5.19
CA MET A 160 -6.66 2.61 -3.77
C MET A 160 -6.95 1.17 -3.29
N ALA A 161 -5.93 0.42 -2.90
CA ALA A 161 -6.05 -1.01 -2.62
C ALA A 161 -5.48 -1.42 -1.26
N LEU A 162 -6.11 -2.43 -0.63
CA LEU A 162 -5.63 -3.05 0.63
C LEU A 162 -5.00 -4.43 0.40
N ARG A 163 -4.88 -4.84 -0.86
CA ARG A 163 -4.23 -6.09 -1.29
C ARG A 163 -3.44 -5.84 -2.56
N GLU A 164 -2.52 -6.76 -2.85
CA GLU A 164 -1.83 -6.76 -4.13
C GLU A 164 -2.80 -7.01 -5.30
N VAL A 165 -2.46 -6.45 -6.46
CA VAL A 165 -3.13 -6.72 -7.74
C VAL A 165 -3.08 -8.21 -8.05
N ARG A 166 -4.22 -8.79 -8.41
CA ARG A 166 -4.32 -10.21 -8.78
C ARG A 166 -3.81 -10.41 -10.19
N ARG A 167 -3.36 -11.64 -10.49
CA ARG A 167 -2.86 -11.99 -11.83
C ARG A 167 -3.84 -11.66 -12.94
N GLU A 168 -5.12 -11.96 -12.74
CA GLU A 168 -6.19 -11.67 -13.69
C GLU A 168 -6.38 -10.16 -13.94
N GLU A 169 -6.17 -9.32 -12.92
CA GLU A 169 -6.25 -7.86 -13.04
C GLU A 169 -5.06 -7.30 -13.82
N VAL A 170 -3.86 -7.85 -13.60
CA VAL A 170 -2.66 -7.51 -14.40
C VAL A 170 -2.83 -7.91 -15.86
N GLU A 171 -3.33 -9.12 -16.12
CA GLU A 171 -3.57 -9.62 -17.47
C GLU A 171 -4.58 -8.72 -18.20
N ARG A 172 -5.71 -8.40 -17.58
CA ARG A 172 -6.72 -7.50 -18.15
C ARG A 172 -6.20 -6.09 -18.38
N ALA A 173 -5.41 -5.53 -17.45
CA ALA A 173 -4.82 -4.19 -17.61
C ALA A 173 -3.82 -4.12 -18.78
N LYS A 174 -3.10 -5.20 -19.04
CA LYS A 174 -2.21 -5.30 -20.22
C LYS A 174 -3.02 -5.36 -21.52
N GLU A 175 -4.10 -6.14 -21.53
CA GLU A 175 -4.99 -6.28 -22.69
C GLU A 175 -5.70 -4.98 -23.06
N THR A 176 -6.05 -4.15 -22.08
CA THR A 176 -6.70 -2.84 -22.30
C THR A 176 -5.73 -1.67 -22.49
N GLY A 177 -4.42 -1.93 -22.53
CA GLY A 177 -3.40 -0.88 -22.75
C GLY A 177 -3.09 0.01 -21.54
N ILE A 178 -3.61 -0.31 -20.36
CA ILE A 178 -3.31 0.38 -19.09
C ILE A 178 -1.85 0.14 -18.66
N GLY A 179 -1.27 -0.99 -19.05
CA GLY A 179 0.13 -1.35 -18.76
C GLY A 179 0.28 -2.34 -17.62
N ASP A 180 1.52 -2.58 -17.20
CA ASP A 180 1.82 -3.56 -16.16
C ASP A 180 1.68 -2.97 -14.76
N LEU A 181 0.52 -3.21 -14.13
CA LEU A 181 0.23 -2.79 -12.76
C LEU A 181 1.09 -3.48 -11.70
N SER A 182 1.78 -4.57 -12.03
CA SER A 182 2.73 -5.23 -11.11
C SER A 182 4.14 -4.62 -11.16
N SER A 183 4.38 -3.71 -12.12
CA SER A 183 5.68 -3.06 -12.30
C SER A 183 5.98 -2.05 -11.18
N ARG A 184 7.26 -1.69 -11.06
CA ARG A 184 7.79 -0.69 -10.11
C ARG A 184 7.04 0.64 -10.16
N ASN A 185 6.61 1.06 -11.36
CA ASN A 185 5.94 2.34 -11.55
C ASN A 185 4.41 2.21 -11.47
N GLY A 186 3.88 1.00 -11.71
CA GLY A 186 2.45 0.71 -11.70
C GLY A 186 1.88 0.44 -10.31
N SER A 187 2.73 0.20 -9.30
CA SER A 187 2.31 -0.03 -7.92
C SER A 187 3.17 0.76 -6.93
N ARG A 188 2.52 1.42 -5.97
CA ARG A 188 3.19 2.17 -4.90
C ARG A 188 2.56 1.86 -3.56
N VAL A 189 3.36 1.51 -2.57
CA VAL A 189 2.90 1.47 -1.18
C VAL A 189 2.95 2.90 -0.62
N ILE A 190 1.84 3.36 -0.05
CA ILE A 190 1.74 4.70 0.56
C ILE A 190 1.86 4.67 2.08
N ALA A 191 1.29 3.65 2.72
CA ALA A 191 1.28 3.47 4.16
C ALA A 191 1.05 1.99 4.47
N LEU A 192 1.21 1.62 5.74
CA LEU A 192 0.84 0.31 6.26
C LEU A 192 -0.25 0.48 7.30
N ASP A 193 -1.02 -0.58 7.42
CA ASP A 193 -2.00 -0.78 8.46
C ASP A 193 -1.92 -2.24 8.92
N ALA A 194 -2.81 -2.69 9.79
CA ALA A 194 -2.92 -4.10 10.13
C ALA A 194 -4.38 -4.48 10.40
N LEU A 195 -4.76 -5.70 9.99
CA LEU A 195 -5.99 -6.29 10.50
C LEU A 195 -5.73 -6.79 11.92
N VAL A 196 -6.53 -6.34 12.86
CA VAL A 196 -6.36 -6.66 14.28
C VAL A 196 -7.64 -7.25 14.85
N PRO A 197 -7.54 -8.38 15.58
CA PRO A 197 -8.64 -8.83 16.41
C PRO A 197 -8.79 -7.89 17.60
N VAL A 198 -10.02 -7.46 17.86
CA VAL A 198 -10.38 -6.54 18.94
C VAL A 198 -11.46 -7.13 19.83
N VAL A 199 -11.41 -6.77 21.11
CA VAL A 199 -12.38 -7.16 22.15
C VAL A 199 -12.70 -5.97 23.04
N ALA A 200 -13.70 -6.10 23.91
CA ALA A 200 -13.91 -5.12 24.98
C ALA A 200 -12.68 -5.03 25.91
N PRO A 201 -12.31 -3.83 26.41
CA PRO A 201 -11.23 -3.68 27.39
C PRO A 201 -11.40 -4.49 28.69
N SER A 202 -12.64 -4.87 29.03
CA SER A 202 -12.96 -5.72 30.19
C SER A 202 -12.80 -7.21 29.93
N ASN A 203 -12.57 -7.65 28.68
CA ASN A 203 -12.41 -9.06 28.35
C ASN A 203 -11.07 -9.59 28.89
N PRO A 204 -11.05 -10.74 29.62
CA PRO A 204 -9.82 -11.25 30.22
C PRO A 204 -8.84 -11.86 29.21
N VAL A 205 -9.29 -12.20 28.00
CA VAL A 205 -8.41 -12.73 26.95
C VAL A 205 -7.57 -11.61 26.37
N GLN A 206 -6.25 -11.81 26.31
CA GLN A 206 -5.28 -10.79 25.88
C GLN A 206 -4.55 -11.15 24.57
N SER A 207 -4.69 -12.39 24.11
CA SER A 207 -4.05 -12.87 22.89
C SER A 207 -4.83 -14.03 22.27
N VAL A 208 -4.75 -14.15 20.95
CA VAL A 208 -5.37 -15.23 20.17
C VAL A 208 -4.41 -15.67 19.06
N SER A 209 -4.38 -16.94 18.69
CA SER A 209 -3.67 -17.38 17.48
C SER A 209 -4.50 -17.12 16.23
N VAL A 210 -3.86 -17.05 15.06
CA VAL A 210 -4.59 -16.90 13.78
C VAL A 210 -5.54 -18.07 13.55
N SER A 211 -5.15 -19.29 13.93
CA SER A 211 -5.99 -20.50 13.84
C SER A 211 -7.22 -20.41 14.74
N GLU A 212 -7.05 -20.00 16.00
CA GLU A 212 -8.17 -19.76 16.92
C GLU A 212 -9.10 -18.66 16.39
N LEU A 213 -8.54 -17.55 15.88
CA LEU A 213 -9.33 -16.46 15.30
C LEU A 213 -10.17 -16.95 14.12
N VAL A 214 -9.59 -17.72 13.19
CA VAL A 214 -10.34 -18.31 12.08
C VAL A 214 -11.45 -19.23 12.59
N ARG A 215 -11.17 -20.09 13.57
CA ARG A 215 -12.17 -20.99 14.15
C ARG A 215 -13.32 -20.24 14.84
N VAL A 216 -13.06 -19.08 15.41
CA VAL A 216 -14.11 -18.19 15.94
C VAL A 216 -14.93 -17.59 14.78
N LEU A 217 -14.27 -17.07 13.74
CA LEU A 217 -14.94 -16.51 12.56
C LEU A 217 -15.75 -17.54 11.76
N THR A 218 -15.44 -18.82 11.87
CA THR A 218 -16.17 -19.92 11.20
C THR A 218 -17.21 -20.58 12.10
N GLY A 219 -17.29 -20.21 13.39
CA GLY A 219 -18.21 -20.78 14.37
C GLY A 219 -17.78 -22.14 14.96
N GLU A 220 -16.55 -22.59 14.69
CA GLU A 220 -15.98 -23.79 15.34
C GLU A 220 -15.57 -23.56 16.80
N ILE A 221 -15.36 -22.30 17.16
CA ILE A 221 -15.25 -21.84 18.55
C ILE A 221 -16.33 -20.79 18.75
N ASP A 222 -17.33 -21.11 19.58
CA ASP A 222 -18.48 -20.26 19.87
C ASP A 222 -18.55 -19.80 21.33
N ASN A 223 -17.63 -20.26 22.19
CA ASN A 223 -17.59 -19.93 23.61
C ASN A 223 -16.18 -19.52 24.06
N TRP A 224 -16.11 -18.46 24.88
CA TRP A 224 -14.87 -17.89 25.41
C TRP A 224 -14.03 -18.85 26.26
N GLN A 225 -14.63 -19.88 26.86
CA GLN A 225 -13.89 -20.93 27.60
C GLN A 225 -12.80 -21.59 26.76
N ALA A 226 -13.05 -21.79 25.46
CA ALA A 226 -12.08 -22.40 24.56
C ALA A 226 -10.81 -21.55 24.38
N LEU A 227 -10.89 -20.25 24.67
CA LEU A 227 -9.80 -19.28 24.58
C LEU A 227 -9.24 -18.87 25.96
N GLY A 228 -9.68 -19.54 27.04
CA GLY A 228 -9.29 -19.23 28.42
C GLY A 228 -10.06 -18.06 29.03
N GLY A 229 -11.18 -17.66 28.44
CA GLY A 229 -12.11 -16.67 28.97
C GLY A 229 -13.25 -17.26 29.80
N PRO A 230 -14.28 -16.45 30.13
CA PRO A 230 -15.44 -16.89 30.91
C PRO A 230 -16.34 -17.86 30.13
N ASP A 231 -17.29 -18.52 30.82
CA ASP A 231 -18.38 -19.26 30.19
C ASP A 231 -19.39 -18.32 29.55
N ALA A 232 -19.12 -17.92 28.31
CA ALA A 232 -19.98 -17.01 27.59
C ALA A 232 -19.88 -17.25 26.08
N PRO A 233 -21.00 -17.14 25.35
CA PRO A 233 -20.99 -17.19 23.90
C PRO A 233 -20.20 -16.03 23.31
N ILE A 234 -19.61 -16.24 22.13
CA ILE A 234 -18.84 -15.22 21.42
C ILE A 234 -19.73 -14.51 20.40
N ALA A 235 -19.88 -13.19 20.53
CA ALA A 235 -20.53 -12.35 19.53
C ALA A 235 -19.50 -11.89 18.49
N VAL A 236 -19.64 -12.32 17.24
CA VAL A 236 -18.66 -12.01 16.18
C VAL A 236 -19.10 -10.80 15.37
N HIS A 237 -18.22 -9.82 15.24
CA HIS A 237 -18.42 -8.59 14.48
C HIS A 237 -17.35 -8.43 13.38
N VAL A 238 -17.76 -8.20 12.14
CA VAL A 238 -16.83 -7.92 11.03
C VAL A 238 -17.37 -6.82 10.14
N HIS A 239 -16.51 -6.18 9.34
CA HIS A 239 -17.00 -5.30 8.29
C HIS A 239 -17.60 -6.10 7.13
N GLY A 240 -18.61 -5.56 6.46
CA GLY A 240 -19.22 -6.21 5.29
C GLY A 240 -18.21 -6.46 4.15
N PRO A 241 -18.41 -7.48 3.31
CA PRO A 241 -17.44 -7.86 2.25
C PRO A 241 -17.16 -6.73 1.24
N ARG A 242 -18.09 -5.78 1.08
CA ARG A 242 -17.93 -4.62 0.19
C ARG A 242 -17.20 -3.42 0.82
N SER A 243 -16.76 -3.51 2.07
CA SER A 243 -16.12 -2.40 2.81
C SER A 243 -14.62 -2.24 2.57
N GLY A 244 -13.98 -3.12 1.81
CA GLY A 244 -12.52 -3.21 1.72
C GLY A 244 -11.90 -3.96 2.91
N LEU A 245 -12.19 -3.56 4.16
CA LEU A 245 -11.71 -4.27 5.35
C LEU A 245 -12.33 -5.67 5.50
N GLY A 246 -13.63 -5.80 5.21
CA GLY A 246 -14.30 -7.10 5.18
C GLY A 246 -13.73 -8.01 4.09
N GLN A 247 -13.46 -7.44 2.91
CA GLN A 247 -12.77 -8.16 1.83
C GLN A 247 -11.36 -8.61 2.27
N ALA A 248 -10.59 -7.74 2.92
CA ALA A 248 -9.25 -8.08 3.41
C ALA A 248 -9.31 -9.18 4.49
N THR A 249 -10.33 -9.15 5.34
CA THR A 249 -10.59 -10.20 6.35
C THR A 249 -10.87 -11.55 5.67
N GLU A 250 -11.74 -11.57 4.66
CA GLU A 250 -12.00 -12.79 3.88
C GLU A 250 -10.74 -13.29 3.15
N ASP A 251 -10.05 -12.41 2.44
CA ASP A 251 -8.87 -12.76 1.63
C ASP A 251 -7.72 -13.30 2.47
N ARG A 252 -7.55 -12.81 3.69
CA ARG A 252 -6.40 -13.15 4.55
C ARG A 252 -6.67 -14.21 5.59
N LEU A 253 -7.89 -14.32 6.10
CA LEU A 253 -8.22 -15.26 7.18
C LEU A 253 -9.06 -16.44 6.66
N LEU A 254 -10.09 -16.18 5.86
CA LEU A 254 -11.11 -17.20 5.55
C LEU A 254 -10.80 -17.99 4.27
N LYS A 255 -10.40 -17.31 3.19
CA LYS A 255 -10.04 -17.97 1.92
C LYS A 255 -8.88 -18.94 2.06
N PRO A 256 -7.76 -18.62 2.75
CA PRO A 256 -6.68 -19.58 2.95
C PRO A 256 -7.11 -20.81 3.76
N ALA A 257 -8.10 -20.66 4.63
CA ALA A 257 -8.66 -21.76 5.42
C ALA A 257 -9.73 -22.57 4.67
N PHE A 258 -10.15 -22.13 3.47
CA PHE A 258 -11.25 -22.71 2.69
C PHE A 258 -12.56 -22.84 3.48
N LYS A 259 -12.86 -21.86 4.34
CA LYS A 259 -14.05 -21.87 5.20
C LYS A 259 -14.87 -20.59 5.03
N PRO A 260 -16.21 -20.66 5.01
CA PRO A 260 -17.06 -19.47 5.00
C PRO A 260 -17.10 -18.83 6.38
N LEU A 261 -17.45 -17.54 6.40
CA LEU A 261 -17.80 -16.82 7.63
C LEU A 261 -19.08 -17.42 8.25
N LEU A 262 -19.17 -17.46 9.58
CA LEU A 262 -20.37 -17.92 10.28
C LEU A 262 -21.62 -17.10 9.92
N GLU A 263 -22.79 -17.75 9.90
CA GLU A 263 -24.05 -17.11 9.49
C GLU A 263 -24.57 -16.06 10.49
N SER A 264 -24.30 -16.23 11.79
CA SER A 264 -24.76 -15.35 12.86
C SER A 264 -23.90 -14.10 13.08
N VAL A 265 -22.99 -13.80 12.15
CA VAL A 265 -22.09 -12.65 12.24
C VAL A 265 -22.83 -11.32 12.14
N THR A 266 -22.40 -10.33 12.92
CA THR A 266 -22.89 -8.95 12.79
C THR A 266 -21.99 -8.16 11.85
N PHE A 267 -22.57 -7.69 10.74
CA PHE A 267 -21.86 -6.86 9.77
C PHE A 267 -21.92 -5.38 10.12
N HIS A 268 -20.78 -4.73 10.00
CA HIS A 268 -20.64 -3.28 10.12
C HIS A 268 -20.29 -2.63 8.77
N PRO A 269 -20.76 -1.38 8.53
CA PRO A 269 -20.24 -0.57 7.43
C PRO A 269 -18.76 -0.23 7.64
N ALA A 270 -18.11 0.39 6.65
CA ALA A 270 -16.76 0.91 6.81
C ALA A 270 -16.73 2.09 7.80
N GLY A 271 -15.74 2.13 8.69
CA GLY A 271 -15.55 3.15 9.72
C GLY A 271 -15.57 2.59 11.16
N PRO A 272 -15.46 3.46 12.17
CA PRO A 272 -15.11 3.07 13.54
C PRO A 272 -16.21 2.33 14.33
N GLY A 273 -17.45 2.28 13.83
CA GLY A 273 -18.60 1.74 14.57
C GLY A 273 -18.47 0.27 14.99
N LEU A 274 -17.65 -0.52 14.29
CA LEU A 274 -17.33 -1.89 14.72
C LEU A 274 -16.59 -1.89 16.05
N ALA A 275 -15.52 -1.09 16.17
CA ALA A 275 -14.72 -1.02 17.38
C ALA A 275 -15.53 -0.47 18.56
N GLU A 276 -16.37 0.53 18.34
CA GLU A 276 -17.28 1.06 19.38
C GLU A 276 -18.26 -0.01 19.89
N THR A 277 -18.83 -0.80 18.97
CA THR A 277 -19.77 -1.89 19.33
C THR A 277 -19.06 -3.00 20.11
N VAL A 278 -17.87 -3.41 19.66
CA VAL A 278 -17.08 -4.44 20.34
C VAL A 278 -16.59 -3.96 21.70
N ALA A 279 -16.22 -2.68 21.84
CA ALA A 279 -15.80 -2.10 23.11
C ALA A 279 -16.90 -2.13 24.18
N ALA A 280 -18.17 -2.04 23.77
CA ALA A 280 -19.32 -1.99 24.65
C ALA A 280 -19.83 -3.38 25.10
N ASP A 281 -19.45 -4.45 24.42
CA ASP A 281 -19.87 -5.83 24.73
C ASP A 281 -18.68 -6.69 25.21
N PRO A 282 -18.62 -7.05 26.50
CA PRO A 282 -17.57 -7.90 27.07
C PRO A 282 -17.37 -9.24 26.35
N PHE A 283 -18.39 -9.74 25.65
CA PHE A 283 -18.39 -11.02 24.98
C PHE A 283 -18.23 -10.92 23.45
N ALA A 284 -18.09 -9.70 22.94
CA ALA A 284 -17.84 -9.47 21.52
C ALA A 284 -16.36 -9.63 21.16
N ILE A 285 -16.14 -10.14 19.95
CA ILE A 285 -14.87 -10.08 19.24
C ILE A 285 -15.13 -9.52 17.85
N GLY A 286 -14.21 -8.70 17.37
CA GLY A 286 -14.25 -8.25 15.98
C GLY A 286 -12.89 -8.23 15.31
N VAL A 287 -12.90 -8.06 14.00
CA VAL A 287 -11.69 -7.84 13.20
C VAL A 287 -11.84 -6.51 12.45
N THR A 288 -10.91 -5.61 12.71
CA THR A 288 -10.90 -4.27 12.11
C THR A 288 -9.48 -3.81 11.78
N SER A 289 -9.34 -2.59 11.28
CA SER A 289 -8.07 -1.91 11.05
C SER A 289 -7.46 -1.42 12.37
N ARG A 290 -6.13 -1.52 12.51
CA ARG A 290 -5.38 -0.90 13.60
C ARG A 290 -5.63 0.62 13.69
N SER A 291 -5.85 1.28 12.56
CA SER A 291 -6.18 2.72 12.54
C SER A 291 -7.60 3.05 13.02
N GLU A 292 -8.47 2.05 13.19
CA GLU A 292 -9.88 2.21 13.58
C GLU A 292 -10.20 1.54 14.93
N THR A 293 -9.20 1.28 15.79
CA THR A 293 -9.39 0.52 17.05
C THR A 293 -9.89 1.35 18.23
N GLU A 294 -9.74 2.67 18.19
CA GLU A 294 -9.91 3.67 19.28
C GLU A 294 -10.54 3.20 20.61
N ALA A 295 -11.78 2.70 20.59
CA ALA A 295 -12.52 2.31 21.80
C ALA A 295 -12.26 0.86 22.28
N ALA A 296 -11.82 -0.03 21.40
CA ALA A 296 -11.65 -1.45 21.65
C ALA A 296 -10.21 -1.81 22.05
N TRP A 297 -10.06 -2.95 22.71
CA TRP A 297 -8.76 -3.48 23.08
C TRP A 297 -8.22 -4.42 21.98
N GLU A 298 -7.01 -4.14 21.51
CA GLU A 298 -6.32 -4.95 20.52
C GLU A 298 -5.77 -6.24 21.14
N LEU A 299 -6.20 -7.40 20.63
CA LEU A 299 -5.64 -8.68 21.00
C LEU A 299 -4.28 -8.89 20.31
N ALA A 300 -3.31 -9.38 21.06
CA ALA A 300 -2.04 -9.81 20.49
C ALA A 300 -2.22 -11.13 19.72
N ILE A 301 -1.41 -11.34 18.69
CA ILE A 301 -1.36 -12.61 17.96
C ILE A 301 -0.34 -13.54 18.61
N ARG A 302 -0.79 -14.72 19.01
CA ARG A 302 0.05 -15.76 19.62
C ARG A 302 0.39 -16.85 18.61
N GLY A 303 1.67 -17.16 18.43
CA GLY A 303 2.14 -18.36 17.70
C GLY A 303 2.16 -19.61 18.60
N GLU A 304 2.22 -20.81 18.02
CA GLU A 304 2.16 -22.07 18.80
C GLU A 304 3.39 -22.28 19.70
N CYS A 305 4.53 -21.70 19.33
CA CYS A 305 5.76 -21.66 20.13
C CYS A 305 5.75 -20.58 21.23
N GLY A 306 4.63 -19.92 21.48
CA GLY A 306 4.44 -18.96 22.57
C GLY A 306 4.84 -17.52 22.25
N PHE A 307 5.28 -17.22 21.02
CA PHE A 307 5.59 -15.86 20.61
C PHE A 307 4.32 -15.02 20.57
N VAL A 308 4.37 -13.84 21.17
CA VAL A 308 3.24 -12.91 21.25
C VAL A 308 3.60 -11.65 20.50
N LEU A 309 2.79 -11.30 19.50
CA LEU A 309 3.02 -10.19 18.59
C LEU A 309 1.88 -9.20 18.69
N ARG A 310 2.20 -7.97 19.07
CA ARG A 310 1.24 -6.86 19.10
C ARG A 310 1.31 -6.09 17.79
N ALA A 311 0.19 -5.52 17.36
CA ALA A 311 0.12 -4.62 16.22
C ALA A 311 0.69 -3.22 16.53
N GLY A 312 1.83 -3.16 17.22
CA GLY A 312 2.55 -1.92 17.48
C GLY A 312 3.07 -1.31 16.18
N ARG A 313 3.19 0.01 16.13
CA ARG A 313 3.63 0.75 14.93
C ARG A 313 4.93 0.19 14.36
N GLN A 314 5.94 -0.07 15.19
CA GLN A 314 7.21 -0.67 14.75
C GLN A 314 7.03 -2.09 14.20
N ALA A 315 6.23 -2.94 14.86
CA ALA A 315 6.00 -4.32 14.42
C ALA A 315 5.23 -4.41 13.09
N VAL A 316 4.30 -3.47 12.85
CA VAL A 316 3.63 -3.31 11.55
C VAL A 316 4.62 -2.80 10.52
N LYS A 317 5.48 -1.84 10.87
CA LYS A 317 6.47 -1.23 9.97
C LYS A 317 7.56 -2.18 9.52
N THR A 318 8.01 -3.06 10.42
CA THR A 318 8.93 -4.17 10.11
C THR A 318 8.23 -5.37 9.49
N GLU A 319 6.89 -5.32 9.38
CA GLU A 319 6.04 -6.42 8.95
C GLU A 319 6.23 -7.69 9.80
N ASP A 320 6.69 -7.54 11.04
CA ASP A 320 6.83 -8.64 11.99
C ASP A 320 5.46 -9.09 12.52
N TYR A 321 4.44 -8.22 12.45
CA TYR A 321 3.05 -8.57 12.79
C TYR A 321 2.33 -9.29 11.63
N PRO A 322 1.65 -10.42 11.88
CA PRO A 322 1.16 -11.32 10.83
C PRO A 322 0.15 -10.77 9.85
N LEU A 323 -0.68 -9.86 10.34
CA LEU A 323 -1.81 -9.33 9.59
C LEU A 323 -1.55 -7.90 9.11
N THR A 324 -0.26 -7.51 9.02
CA THR A 324 0.18 -6.25 8.41
C THR A 324 -0.33 -6.14 6.98
N SER A 325 -1.03 -5.06 6.66
CA SER A 325 -1.67 -4.81 5.37
C SER A 325 -1.07 -3.57 4.73
N PRO A 326 -0.27 -3.73 3.66
CA PRO A 326 0.16 -2.58 2.88
C PRO A 326 -1.02 -1.92 2.16
N MET A 327 -0.98 -0.60 2.08
CA MET A 327 -1.94 0.22 1.36
C MET A 327 -1.30 0.67 0.06
N PHE A 328 -1.91 0.29 -1.07
CA PHE A 328 -1.35 0.51 -2.40
C PHE A 328 -2.10 1.60 -3.16
N LEU A 329 -1.35 2.34 -3.96
CA LEU A 329 -1.84 3.05 -5.13
C LEU A 329 -1.40 2.29 -6.38
N TYR A 330 -2.34 1.92 -7.25
CA TYR A 330 -2.02 1.40 -8.59
C TYR A 330 -2.24 2.47 -9.63
N LEU A 331 -1.26 2.62 -10.52
CA LEU A 331 -1.20 3.69 -11.51
C LEU A 331 -1.05 3.10 -12.92
N PRO A 332 -1.82 3.58 -13.91
CA PRO A 332 -1.61 3.24 -15.32
C PRO A 332 -0.25 3.74 -15.82
N ALA A 333 0.26 3.10 -16.87
CA ALA A 333 1.50 3.48 -17.56
C ALA A 333 1.31 4.72 -18.47
N ARG A 334 0.81 5.82 -17.90
CA ARG A 334 0.65 7.11 -18.59
C ARG A 334 1.10 8.27 -17.71
N ARG A 335 1.31 9.43 -18.34
CA ARG A 335 1.72 10.65 -17.66
C ARG A 335 0.50 11.36 -17.06
N PHE A 336 0.59 11.68 -15.77
CA PHE A 336 -0.44 12.44 -15.05
C PHE A 336 -0.22 13.96 -15.17
N PRO A 337 -1.27 14.77 -14.97
CA PRO A 337 -1.14 16.21 -14.86
C PRO A 337 -0.09 16.63 -13.84
N LYS A 338 0.60 17.76 -14.09
CA LYS A 338 1.70 18.25 -13.23
C LYS A 338 1.35 18.27 -11.73
N LEU A 339 0.22 18.88 -11.36
CA LEU A 339 -0.25 18.96 -9.97
C LEU A 339 -0.40 17.56 -9.32
N VAL A 340 -0.91 16.59 -10.08
CA VAL A 340 -1.09 15.20 -9.62
C VAL A 340 0.25 14.51 -9.45
N ARG A 341 1.22 14.73 -10.36
CA ARG A 341 2.59 14.21 -10.22
C ARG A 341 3.28 14.80 -8.99
N GLU A 342 3.12 16.09 -8.74
CA GLU A 342 3.65 16.77 -7.54
C GLU A 342 3.05 16.18 -6.27
N PHE A 343 1.71 16.01 -6.23
CA PHE A 343 1.04 15.35 -5.12
C PHE A 343 1.53 13.92 -4.89
N LEU A 344 1.64 13.10 -5.96
CA LEU A 344 2.17 11.74 -5.87
C LEU A 344 3.64 11.69 -5.42
N GLY A 345 4.42 12.72 -5.73
CA GLY A 345 5.79 12.90 -5.23
C GLY A 345 5.81 13.28 -3.75
N TYR A 346 4.90 14.17 -3.33
CA TYR A 346 4.73 14.61 -1.94
C TYR A 346 4.45 13.46 -0.98
N LEU A 347 3.77 12.38 -1.42
CA LEU A 347 3.48 11.22 -0.57
C LEU A 347 4.73 10.59 0.09
N ARG A 348 5.92 10.78 -0.49
CA ARG A 348 7.20 10.28 0.05
C ARG A 348 7.96 11.30 0.90
N ASP A 349 7.50 12.55 0.95
CA ASP A 349 8.14 13.61 1.70
C ASP A 349 8.02 13.37 3.22
N PRO A 350 9.04 13.70 4.04
CA PRO A 350 8.98 13.53 5.50
C PRO A 350 7.75 14.14 6.18
N SER A 351 7.24 15.28 5.67
CA SER A 351 6.02 15.89 6.19
C SER A 351 4.77 15.06 5.92
N ALA A 352 4.67 14.40 4.77
CA ALA A 352 3.58 13.47 4.45
C ALA A 352 3.61 12.25 5.39
N GLN A 353 4.81 11.75 5.71
CA GLN A 353 5.00 10.64 6.64
C GLN A 353 4.47 10.98 8.05
N LEU A 354 4.62 12.23 8.50
CA LEU A 354 4.02 12.70 9.76
C LEU A 354 2.49 12.77 9.71
N VAL A 355 1.93 13.17 8.57
CA VAL A 355 0.47 13.19 8.35
C VAL A 355 -0.10 11.77 8.43
N MET A 356 0.54 10.80 7.78
CA MET A 356 0.17 9.37 7.86
C MET A 356 0.12 8.90 9.31
N ARG A 357 1.15 9.20 10.12
CA ARG A 357 1.20 8.85 11.55
C ARG A 357 0.06 9.47 12.34
N ARG A 358 -0.24 10.75 12.11
CA ARG A 358 -1.31 11.48 12.81
C ARG A 358 -2.69 10.96 12.44
N ALA A 359 -2.86 10.47 11.22
CA ALA A 359 -4.08 9.83 10.74
C ALA A 359 -4.26 8.39 11.26
N GLY A 360 -3.36 7.88 12.13
CA GLY A 360 -3.45 6.55 12.73
C GLY A 360 -2.74 5.43 11.95
N PHE A 361 -2.28 5.73 10.73
CA PHE A 361 -1.58 4.78 9.86
C PHE A 361 -0.09 4.66 10.21
N VAL A 362 0.53 3.59 9.71
CA VAL A 362 1.97 3.37 9.86
C VAL A 362 2.68 3.88 8.61
N ASP A 363 3.51 4.89 8.79
CA ASP A 363 4.29 5.50 7.72
C ASP A 363 5.43 4.60 7.25
N GLN A 364 6.06 4.97 6.14
CA GLN A 364 7.13 4.24 5.49
C GLN A 364 8.54 4.77 5.83
N ALA A 365 8.68 5.95 6.46
CA ALA A 365 10.00 6.53 6.72
C ALA A 365 10.86 5.64 7.63
N PRO A 366 12.11 5.27 7.27
CA PRO A 366 12.90 4.33 8.08
C PRO A 366 13.16 4.86 9.49
N GLU A 367 13.13 3.96 10.48
CA GLU A 367 13.51 4.24 11.87
C GLU A 367 14.56 3.28 12.36
N GLU A 368 15.48 3.77 13.18
CA GLU A 368 16.50 3.00 13.88
C GLU A 368 15.90 2.41 15.18
N ILE A 369 15.98 1.09 15.33
CA ILE A 369 15.55 0.34 16.51
C ILE A 369 16.81 -0.16 17.21
N PRO A 370 17.17 0.41 18.37
CA PRO A 370 18.38 0.05 19.05
C PRO A 370 18.31 -1.34 19.66
N ILE A 371 19.46 -1.98 19.84
CA ILE A 371 19.52 -3.39 20.26
C ILE A 371 18.80 -3.67 21.58
N HIS A 372 18.80 -2.73 22.52
CA HIS A 372 18.12 -2.88 23.82
C HIS A 372 16.59 -2.99 23.69
N GLN A 373 16.00 -2.58 22.56
CA GLN A 373 14.57 -2.74 22.26
C GLN A 373 14.25 -4.06 21.55
N GLN A 374 15.26 -4.89 21.24
CA GLN A 374 15.09 -6.19 20.57
C GLN A 374 15.05 -7.35 21.58
N GLY A 375 14.85 -7.08 22.87
CA GLY A 375 14.95 -8.06 23.96
C GLY A 375 14.10 -9.30 23.77
N ASP A 376 12.84 -9.14 23.38
CA ASP A 376 11.92 -10.28 23.13
C ASP A 376 12.44 -11.19 22.02
N ARG A 377 13.05 -10.62 20.98
CA ARG A 377 13.58 -11.39 19.84
C ARG A 377 14.81 -12.20 20.23
N PHE A 378 15.70 -11.61 21.04
CA PHE A 378 16.84 -12.35 21.58
C PHE A 378 16.42 -13.41 22.60
N ALA A 379 15.44 -13.12 23.46
CA ALA A 379 14.88 -14.10 24.38
C ALA A 379 14.28 -15.28 23.62
N ASN A 380 13.54 -15.02 22.53
CA ASN A 380 13.00 -16.02 21.64
C ASN A 380 14.11 -16.85 20.95
N ALA A 381 15.15 -16.20 20.43
CA ALA A 381 16.31 -16.87 19.85
C ALA A 381 16.98 -17.83 20.84
N ILE A 382 17.21 -17.38 22.08
CA ILE A 382 17.80 -18.21 23.14
C ILE A 382 16.86 -19.37 23.51
N ALA A 383 15.56 -19.11 23.65
CA ALA A 383 14.57 -20.13 23.99
C ALA A 383 14.40 -21.21 22.90
N ARG A 384 14.78 -20.89 21.65
CA ARG A 384 14.71 -21.80 20.50
C ARG A 384 16.06 -22.38 20.07
N ALA A 385 17.14 -22.00 20.75
CA ALA A 385 18.48 -22.54 20.50
C ALA A 385 18.48 -24.08 20.58
N GLY A 386 19.27 -24.71 19.73
CA GLY A 386 19.29 -26.17 19.60
C GLY A 386 20.54 -26.67 18.89
N GLU A 387 20.52 -27.92 18.41
CA GLU A 387 21.68 -28.51 17.70
C GLU A 387 22.02 -27.77 16.41
N GLU A 388 20.99 -27.32 15.66
CA GLU A 388 21.12 -26.60 14.40
C GLU A 388 21.54 -25.12 14.59
N THR A 389 21.26 -24.54 15.76
CA THR A 389 21.68 -23.19 16.16
C THR A 389 22.36 -23.23 17.53
N PRO A 390 23.67 -23.52 17.57
CA PRO A 390 24.41 -23.63 18.82
C PRO A 390 24.61 -22.27 19.50
N LEU A 391 24.92 -22.30 20.81
CA LEU A 391 25.19 -21.09 21.60
C LEU A 391 26.29 -20.21 21.01
N GLU A 392 27.33 -20.81 20.42
CA GLU A 392 28.42 -20.08 19.77
C GLU A 392 27.92 -19.19 18.62
N GLU A 393 26.95 -19.68 17.84
CA GLU A 393 26.35 -18.93 16.74
C GLU A 393 25.50 -17.77 17.27
N LEU A 394 24.75 -17.99 18.36
CA LEU A 394 24.02 -16.91 19.04
C LEU A 394 24.96 -15.85 19.61
N GLN A 395 26.10 -16.24 20.19
CA GLN A 395 27.11 -15.32 20.68
C GLN A 395 27.75 -14.51 19.55
N ARG A 396 28.07 -15.15 18.40
CA ARG A 396 28.55 -14.48 17.19
C ARG A 396 27.55 -13.42 16.73
N MET A 397 26.27 -13.81 16.63
CA MET A 397 25.19 -12.92 16.22
C MET A 397 25.06 -11.71 17.15
N VAL A 398 24.96 -11.93 18.46
CA VAL A 398 24.84 -10.85 19.43
C VAL A 398 26.05 -9.92 19.38
N ALA A 399 27.28 -10.47 19.36
CA ALA A 399 28.50 -9.67 19.28
C ALA A 399 28.56 -8.81 18.01
N PHE A 400 28.10 -9.35 16.88
CA PHE A 400 28.08 -8.65 15.60
C PHE A 400 27.01 -7.54 15.54
N LEU A 401 25.81 -7.79 16.08
CA LEU A 401 24.69 -6.85 16.03
C LEU A 401 24.73 -5.78 17.13
N THR A 402 25.42 -6.01 18.25
CA THR A 402 25.52 -5.08 19.38
C THR A 402 25.91 -3.63 19.02
N PRO A 403 26.88 -3.36 18.14
CA PRO A 403 27.24 -1.98 17.78
C PRO A 403 26.33 -1.35 16.72
N LEU A 404 25.23 -2.00 16.32
CA LEU A 404 24.35 -1.60 15.24
C LEU A 404 22.92 -1.37 15.73
N ASP A 405 22.18 -0.51 15.02
CA ASP A 405 20.74 -0.33 15.18
C ASP A 405 20.00 -0.96 14.00
N ARG A 406 18.89 -1.68 14.25
CA ARG A 406 18.07 -2.28 13.18
C ARG A 406 17.22 -1.19 12.54
N LEU A 407 17.26 -1.04 11.23
CA LEU A 407 16.28 -0.24 10.51
C LEU A 407 14.94 -0.98 10.45
N THR A 408 13.84 -0.23 10.51
CA THR A 408 12.49 -0.80 10.29
C THR A 408 12.33 -1.39 8.88
N THR A 409 13.15 -0.96 7.92
CA THR A 409 13.18 -1.48 6.56
C THR A 409 13.57 -2.95 6.55
N THR A 410 12.61 -3.81 6.21
CA THR A 410 12.77 -5.26 6.11
C THR A 410 12.43 -5.71 4.69
N PHE A 411 13.06 -6.79 4.23
CA PHE A 411 12.82 -7.36 2.91
C PHE A 411 12.39 -8.81 3.01
N ARG A 412 11.38 -9.13 2.21
CA ARG A 412 10.68 -10.40 2.11
C ARG A 412 10.60 -10.83 0.66
N PHE A 413 10.24 -12.09 0.46
CA PHE A 413 10.31 -12.75 -0.83
C PHE A 413 8.96 -13.36 -1.18
N GLU A 414 8.64 -13.37 -2.47
CA GLU A 414 7.52 -14.12 -3.02
C GLU A 414 7.67 -15.61 -2.66
N THR A 415 6.54 -16.30 -2.41
CA THR A 415 6.53 -17.69 -1.97
C THR A 415 7.31 -18.61 -2.92
N GLY A 416 8.30 -19.34 -2.37
CA GLY A 416 9.12 -20.26 -3.15
C GLY A 416 10.10 -19.58 -4.13
N SER A 417 10.28 -18.26 -4.02
CA SER A 417 11.08 -17.45 -4.94
C SER A 417 12.20 -16.70 -4.20
N VAL A 418 13.18 -16.23 -4.96
CA VAL A 418 14.18 -15.23 -4.51
C VAL A 418 13.79 -13.81 -4.94
N ARG A 419 12.66 -13.65 -5.64
CA ARG A 419 12.12 -12.34 -6.01
C ARG A 419 11.49 -11.66 -4.79
N LEU A 420 11.74 -10.37 -4.66
CA LEU A 420 11.14 -9.52 -3.64
C LEU A 420 9.65 -9.34 -3.88
N ASP A 421 8.84 -9.34 -2.82
CA ASP A 421 7.41 -9.02 -2.89
C ASP A 421 7.14 -7.52 -3.15
N ALA A 422 5.88 -7.11 -3.29
CA ALA A 422 5.55 -5.74 -3.67
C ALA A 422 6.02 -4.71 -2.63
N GLN A 423 5.87 -5.02 -1.34
CA GLN A 423 6.33 -4.16 -0.26
C GLN A 423 7.86 -4.04 -0.28
N SER A 424 8.57 -5.14 -0.44
CA SER A 424 10.02 -5.19 -0.46
C SER A 424 10.60 -4.45 -1.68
N ARG A 425 9.93 -4.52 -2.83
CA ARG A 425 10.28 -3.69 -4.01
C ARG A 425 10.10 -2.20 -3.72
N SER A 426 9.08 -1.80 -2.95
CA SER A 426 8.93 -0.41 -2.48
C SER A 426 10.05 -0.03 -1.51
N ASN A 427 10.38 -0.92 -0.55
CA ASN A 427 11.47 -0.72 0.41
C ASN A 427 12.83 -0.53 -0.28
N VAL A 428 13.09 -1.24 -1.39
CA VAL A 428 14.30 -1.07 -2.21
C VAL A 428 14.39 0.37 -2.71
N GLN A 429 13.31 0.89 -3.29
CA GLN A 429 13.27 2.25 -3.85
C GLN A 429 13.43 3.32 -2.77
N GLN A 430 12.83 3.10 -1.61
CA GLN A 430 12.93 4.03 -0.50
C GLN A 430 14.35 4.08 0.08
N LEU A 431 14.97 2.92 0.28
CA LEU A 431 16.34 2.85 0.78
C LEU A 431 17.34 3.43 -0.23
N ALA A 432 17.19 3.09 -1.51
CA ALA A 432 17.98 3.66 -2.59
C ALA A 432 17.90 5.20 -2.60
N ARG A 433 16.68 5.75 -2.54
CA ARG A 433 16.49 7.20 -2.49
C ARG A 433 17.12 7.83 -1.25
N ALA A 434 17.01 7.19 -0.10
CA ALA A 434 17.63 7.66 1.14
C ALA A 434 19.17 7.70 1.02
N MET A 435 19.77 6.73 0.33
CA MET A 435 21.21 6.75 -0.01
C MET A 435 21.56 7.89 -0.97
N GLU A 436 20.74 8.13 -2.00
CA GLU A 436 20.96 9.21 -2.98
C GLU A 436 20.93 10.62 -2.37
N VAL A 437 20.05 10.85 -1.39
CA VAL A 437 19.96 12.15 -0.69
C VAL A 437 20.98 12.30 0.44
N GLY A 438 21.87 11.31 0.62
CA GLY A 438 22.96 11.35 1.58
C GLY A 438 22.55 11.04 3.03
N LEU A 439 21.37 10.47 3.28
CA LEU A 439 20.91 10.16 4.64
C LEU A 439 21.85 9.20 5.38
N TYR A 440 22.53 8.33 4.64
CA TYR A 440 23.45 7.31 5.17
C TYR A 440 24.91 7.58 4.81
N ASP A 441 25.26 8.82 4.43
CA ASP A 441 26.65 9.20 4.19
C ASP A 441 27.50 9.00 5.47
N ALA A 442 28.69 8.42 5.30
CA ALA A 442 29.63 8.03 6.36
C ALA A 442 29.07 7.02 7.38
N ARG A 443 27.93 6.38 7.08
CA ARG A 443 27.35 5.29 7.87
C ARG A 443 27.75 3.93 7.29
N ARG A 444 27.63 2.89 8.12
CA ARG A 444 27.77 1.49 7.68
C ARG A 444 26.39 0.82 7.67
N LEU A 445 25.95 0.36 6.51
CA LEU A 445 24.74 -0.43 6.32
C LEU A 445 25.11 -1.91 6.14
N VAL A 446 24.50 -2.76 6.96
CA VAL A 446 24.68 -4.21 6.92
C VAL A 446 23.35 -4.88 6.60
N PHE A 447 23.31 -5.62 5.50
CA PHE A 447 22.17 -6.44 5.11
C PHE A 447 22.30 -7.81 5.76
N VAL A 448 21.42 -8.13 6.70
CA VAL A 448 21.49 -9.33 7.52
C VAL A 448 20.41 -10.32 7.09
N GLY A 449 20.83 -11.48 6.57
CA GLY A 449 19.93 -12.53 6.11
C GLY A 449 19.52 -13.51 7.21
N PHE A 450 18.23 -13.85 7.24
CA PHE A 450 17.65 -14.91 8.07
C PHE A 450 16.83 -15.91 7.23
N SER A 451 16.61 -17.11 7.77
CA SER A 451 15.81 -18.18 7.18
C SER A 451 14.84 -18.79 8.19
N ASP A 452 13.88 -19.55 7.69
CA ASP A 452 13.12 -20.53 8.47
C ASP A 452 13.99 -21.77 8.78
N SER A 453 13.49 -22.65 9.63
CA SER A 453 14.12 -23.92 10.02
C SER A 453 13.88 -25.06 9.02
N ALA A 454 13.42 -24.76 7.80
CA ALA A 454 13.03 -25.76 6.82
C ALA A 454 14.23 -26.23 5.99
N GLY A 455 14.84 -27.35 6.38
CA GLY A 455 16.05 -27.88 5.74
C GLY A 455 17.20 -28.00 6.73
N SER A 456 18.44 -28.14 6.25
CA SER A 456 19.61 -28.14 7.13
C SER A 456 20.09 -26.72 7.44
N ALA A 457 20.60 -26.47 8.65
CA ALA A 457 21.10 -25.15 9.04
C ALA A 457 22.16 -24.60 8.07
N VAL A 458 23.05 -25.47 7.57
CA VAL A 458 24.09 -25.09 6.59
C VAL A 458 23.49 -24.59 5.27
N ALA A 459 22.41 -25.22 4.80
CA ALA A 459 21.72 -24.77 3.60
C ALA A 459 20.96 -23.46 3.87
N ASN A 460 20.29 -23.37 5.01
CA ASN A 460 19.54 -22.19 5.44
C ASN A 460 20.45 -20.95 5.55
N LEU A 461 21.62 -21.10 6.17
CA LEU A 461 22.64 -20.04 6.28
C LEU A 461 23.12 -19.56 4.90
N LYS A 462 23.41 -20.49 3.98
CA LYS A 462 23.81 -20.15 2.60
C LYS A 462 22.72 -19.41 1.83
N ILE A 463 21.46 -19.82 1.98
CA ILE A 463 20.32 -19.16 1.34
C ILE A 463 20.10 -17.77 1.94
N ALA A 464 20.18 -17.64 3.26
CA ALA A 464 20.10 -16.37 3.96
C ALA A 464 21.17 -15.38 3.46
N GLN A 465 22.42 -15.83 3.32
CA GLN A 465 23.50 -15.02 2.76
C GLN A 465 23.20 -14.55 1.32
N ARG A 466 22.81 -15.47 0.44
CA ARG A 466 22.47 -15.12 -0.95
C ARG A 466 21.32 -14.11 -1.04
N ARG A 467 20.33 -14.23 -0.16
CA ARG A 467 19.21 -13.27 -0.05
C ARG A 467 19.69 -11.89 0.39
N ALA A 468 20.59 -11.83 1.38
CA ALA A 468 21.19 -10.58 1.81
C ALA A 468 21.99 -9.90 0.68
N ASP A 469 22.79 -10.68 -0.06
CA ASP A 469 23.52 -10.20 -1.23
C ASP A 469 22.56 -9.69 -2.32
N ALA A 470 21.52 -10.44 -2.66
CA ALA A 470 20.53 -10.05 -3.66
C ALA A 470 19.79 -8.75 -3.29
N VAL A 471 19.46 -8.56 -2.02
CA VAL A 471 18.81 -7.32 -1.54
C VAL A 471 19.78 -6.14 -1.63
N ARG A 472 21.02 -6.29 -1.16
CA ARG A 472 22.05 -5.25 -1.28
C ARG A 472 22.20 -4.83 -2.74
N ASP A 473 22.33 -5.79 -3.65
CA ASP A 473 22.55 -5.54 -5.07
C ASP A 473 21.35 -4.84 -5.71
N ALA A 474 20.12 -5.24 -5.37
CA ALA A 474 18.90 -4.58 -5.83
C ALA A 474 18.79 -3.12 -5.35
N VAL A 475 19.22 -2.82 -4.11
CA VAL A 475 19.25 -1.45 -3.56
C VAL A 475 20.32 -0.61 -4.27
N VAL A 476 21.50 -1.19 -4.50
CA VAL A 476 22.59 -0.53 -5.24
C VAL A 476 22.19 -0.22 -6.67
N GLU A 477 21.56 -1.17 -7.37
CA GLU A 477 21.05 -0.97 -8.73
C GLU A 477 19.98 0.12 -8.79
N ALA A 478 19.11 0.20 -7.78
CA ALA A 478 18.09 1.23 -7.69
C ALA A 478 18.61 2.62 -7.32
N ALA A 479 19.79 2.72 -6.70
CA ALA A 479 20.38 3.96 -6.21
C ALA A 479 21.30 4.61 -7.26
N GLU A 480 20.73 4.92 -8.43
CA GLU A 480 21.45 5.33 -9.64
C GLU A 480 22.36 6.55 -9.41
N THR A 481 21.96 7.48 -8.54
CA THR A 481 22.73 8.71 -8.27
C THR A 481 23.50 8.70 -6.95
N ALA A 482 23.50 7.60 -6.20
CA ALA A 482 24.14 7.54 -4.89
C ALA A 482 25.66 7.43 -4.99
N ASN A 483 26.39 8.17 -4.15
CA ASN A 483 27.84 8.01 -4.04
C ASN A 483 28.18 6.89 -3.05
N LEU A 484 28.21 5.65 -3.55
CA LEU A 484 28.43 4.46 -2.74
C LEU A 484 29.80 4.42 -2.04
N SER A 485 30.80 5.19 -2.51
CA SER A 485 32.10 5.28 -1.82
C SER A 485 32.03 5.91 -0.43
N ARG A 486 30.93 6.62 -0.14
CA ARG A 486 30.69 7.30 1.15
C ARG A 486 29.87 6.44 2.11
N ILE A 487 29.42 5.25 1.71
CA ILE A 487 28.56 4.37 2.50
C ILE A 487 29.24 3.01 2.62
N GLY A 488 29.46 2.53 3.84
CA GLY A 488 29.97 1.16 4.04
C GLY A 488 28.83 0.17 3.83
N LEU A 489 28.86 -0.62 2.74
CA LEU A 489 27.84 -1.64 2.46
C LEU A 489 28.40 -3.04 2.71
N GLU A 490 27.73 -3.81 3.56
CA GLU A 490 28.14 -5.17 3.90
C GLU A 490 26.96 -6.13 3.97
N THR A 491 27.23 -7.42 3.87
CA THR A 491 26.23 -8.47 4.04
C THR A 491 26.72 -9.46 5.10
N GLU A 492 25.78 -10.00 5.87
CA GLU A 492 26.01 -11.03 6.88
C GLU A 492 24.78 -11.94 6.95
N ALA A 493 24.92 -13.14 7.50
CA ALA A 493 23.79 -14.05 7.67
C ALA A 493 23.90 -14.85 8.96
N PHE A 494 22.74 -15.16 9.54
CA PHE A 494 22.62 -15.97 10.76
C PHE A 494 21.64 -17.13 10.61
N GLY A 495 21.21 -17.43 9.38
CA GLY A 495 20.28 -18.54 9.12
C GLY A 495 19.02 -18.43 9.98
N GLU A 496 18.73 -19.48 10.74
CA GLU A 496 17.54 -19.58 11.60
C GLU A 496 17.74 -18.98 13.00
N ALA A 497 18.89 -18.37 13.31
CA ALA A 497 19.30 -18.04 14.67
C ALA A 497 18.44 -16.97 15.39
N MET A 498 17.59 -16.23 14.67
CA MET A 498 16.68 -15.25 15.26
C MET A 498 15.27 -15.37 14.65
N PRO A 499 14.47 -16.35 15.09
CA PRO A 499 13.11 -16.55 14.59
C PRO A 499 12.17 -15.45 15.11
N MET A 500 11.29 -14.97 14.23
CA MET A 500 10.22 -14.00 14.52
C MET A 500 8.88 -14.67 14.80
N ALA A 501 8.71 -15.86 14.26
CA ALA A 501 7.55 -16.72 14.45
C ALA A 501 7.98 -18.18 14.46
N CYS A 502 7.03 -19.01 14.80
CA CYS A 502 7.15 -20.46 14.68
C CYS A 502 7.02 -20.87 13.20
N ASP A 503 7.72 -21.90 12.77
CA ASP A 503 7.68 -22.38 11.38
C ASP A 503 6.50 -23.32 11.07
N ASP A 504 5.56 -23.44 11.99
CA ASP A 504 4.32 -24.24 11.88
C ASP A 504 3.39 -23.74 10.76
N SER A 505 3.32 -22.43 10.57
CA SER A 505 2.43 -21.76 9.63
C SER A 505 3.18 -21.25 8.41
N ALA A 506 2.47 -21.14 7.28
CA ALA A 506 3.03 -20.56 6.06
C ALA A 506 3.52 -19.11 6.29
N TRP A 507 2.74 -18.35 7.06
CA TRP A 507 3.12 -17.02 7.49
C TRP A 507 4.38 -17.03 8.37
N GLY A 508 4.45 -17.91 9.37
CA GLY A 508 5.59 -17.98 10.28
C GLY A 508 6.91 -18.26 9.55
N ARG A 509 6.88 -19.21 8.60
CA ARG A 509 8.02 -19.45 7.72
C ARG A 509 8.37 -18.25 6.84
N GLN A 510 7.37 -17.54 6.31
CA GLN A 510 7.60 -16.35 5.50
C GLN A 510 8.21 -15.21 6.32
N VAL A 511 7.79 -15.02 7.57
CA VAL A 511 8.35 -13.95 8.41
C VAL A 511 9.80 -14.22 8.77
N ASN A 512 10.18 -15.50 8.93
CA ASN A 512 11.54 -15.93 9.22
C ASN A 512 12.48 -15.82 8.01
N ARG A 513 11.98 -16.05 6.79
CA ARG A 513 12.71 -15.82 5.53
C ARG A 513 12.74 -14.34 5.17
N ARG A 514 13.68 -13.60 5.77
CA ARG A 514 13.78 -12.14 5.63
C ARG A 514 15.23 -11.65 5.52
N VAL A 515 15.39 -10.42 5.05
CA VAL A 515 16.62 -9.65 5.18
C VAL A 515 16.30 -8.38 5.96
N GLU A 516 17.10 -8.10 6.98
CA GLU A 516 17.05 -6.86 7.76
C GLU A 516 18.18 -5.93 7.35
N VAL A 517 18.00 -4.64 7.53
CA VAL A 517 19.11 -3.68 7.41
C VAL A 517 19.48 -3.18 8.79
N TRP A 518 20.77 -3.20 9.09
CA TRP A 518 21.33 -2.69 10.32
C TRP A 518 22.30 -1.56 10.01
N VAL A 519 22.32 -0.53 10.83
CA VAL A 519 23.10 0.69 10.59
C VAL A 519 24.00 1.02 11.78
N ARG A 520 25.16 1.59 11.48
CA ARG A 520 26.04 2.26 12.44
C ARG A 520 26.25 3.70 12.06
#